data_AF-A0A6L4AVN4-F1
#
_entry.id   AF-A0A6L4AVN4-F1
#
_cell.length_a   1.000
_cell.length_b   1.000
_cell.length_c   1.000
_cell.angle_alpha   90.00
_cell.angle_beta   90.00
_cell.angle_gamma   90.00
#
_symmetry.space_group_name_H-M   'P 1'
#
loop_
_entity.id
_entity.type
_entity.pdbx_description
1 polymer ?
#
loop_
_entity_poly.entity_id
_entity_poly.type
_entity_poly.pdbx_seq_one_letter_code
_entity_poly.pdbx_strand_id
1 'polypeptide(L)'
;MKTGFNAEAASAARFRALAARAAREGRPNVASRLTEMAVEKDALALAQYEAVEAIREPHEDLPATVAAAVAEERYENDALYPRMIREVDDETAGILREVVSRQQEHARRLSALLDAITGSTGDIPA
;
A
#
# COMPACT_ATOMS: atom_id res chain seq x y z
N MET A 1 4.40 -2.27 17.62
CA MET A 1 4.60 -1.07 16.78
C MET A 1 4.21 -1.30 15.31
N LYS A 2 4.62 -2.39 14.62
CA LYS A 2 4.01 -2.79 13.32
C LYS A 2 2.48 -2.88 13.36
N THR A 3 1.93 -3.31 14.50
CA THR A 3 0.49 -3.32 14.80
C THR A 3 -0.14 -1.93 14.85
N GLY A 4 0.59 -0.90 15.29
CA GLY A 4 0.14 0.49 15.30
C GLY A 4 0.07 1.05 13.89
N PHE A 5 1.17 0.92 13.13
CA PHE A 5 1.24 1.38 11.74
C PHE A 5 0.09 0.80 10.91
N ASN A 6 -0.11 -0.53 10.96
CA ASN A 6 -1.18 -1.20 10.24
C ASN A 6 -2.57 -0.72 10.67
N ALA A 7 -2.77 -0.43 11.96
CA ALA A 7 -4.05 0.07 12.46
C ALA A 7 -4.35 1.48 11.94
N GLU A 8 -3.37 2.38 11.92
CA GLU A 8 -3.54 3.74 11.43
C GLU A 8 -3.76 3.76 9.92
N ALA A 9 -2.97 3.00 9.15
CA ALA A 9 -3.15 2.87 7.69
C ALA A 9 -4.54 2.29 7.35
N ALA A 10 -4.98 1.24 8.07
CA ALA A 10 -6.32 0.68 7.89
C ALA A 10 -7.43 1.68 8.26
N SER A 11 -7.23 2.48 9.31
CA SER A 11 -8.18 3.53 9.69
C SER A 11 -8.28 4.62 8.63
N ALA A 12 -7.17 5.04 8.04
CA ALA A 12 -7.16 6.03 6.96
C ALA A 12 -7.94 5.54 5.74
N ALA A 13 -7.72 4.28 5.32
CA ALA A 13 -8.47 3.65 4.23
C ALA A 13 -9.99 3.60 4.53
N ARG A 14 -10.38 3.27 5.77
CA ARG A 14 -11.78 3.27 6.21
C ARG A 14 -12.40 4.67 6.12
N PHE A 15 -11.70 5.70 6.60
CA PHE A 15 -12.22 7.07 6.53
C PHE A 15 -12.37 7.57 5.09
N ARG A 16 -11.47 7.21 4.18
CA ARG A 16 -11.63 7.50 2.74
C ARG A 16 -12.86 6.81 2.16
N ALA A 17 -13.09 5.54 2.48
CA ALA A 17 -14.27 4.81 2.01
C ALA A 17 -15.57 5.44 2.54
N LEU A 18 -15.59 5.84 3.82
CA LEU A 18 -16.72 6.55 4.42
C LEU A 18 -16.91 7.95 3.81
N ALA A 19 -15.84 8.68 3.53
CA ALA A 19 -15.90 9.98 2.86
C ALA A 19 -16.52 9.86 1.47
N ALA A 20 -16.07 8.87 0.68
CA ALA A 20 -16.63 8.60 -0.64
C ALA A 20 -18.12 8.24 -0.57
N ARG A 21 -18.54 7.48 0.45
CA ARG A 21 -19.95 7.20 0.71
C ARG A 21 -20.74 8.46 1.06
N ALA A 22 -20.25 9.25 2.02
CA ALA A 22 -20.89 10.50 2.44
C ALA A 22 -21.05 11.48 1.27
N ALA A 23 -20.08 11.55 0.37
CA ALA A 23 -20.18 12.36 -0.85
C ALA A 23 -21.32 11.89 -1.78
N ARG A 24 -21.42 10.57 -2.03
CA ARG A 24 -22.52 10.00 -2.82
C ARG A 24 -23.90 10.22 -2.18
N GLU A 25 -23.95 10.28 -0.86
CA GLU A 25 -25.18 10.56 -0.09
C GLU A 25 -25.50 12.06 0.04
N GLY A 26 -24.77 12.95 -0.64
CA GLY A 26 -25.03 14.40 -0.61
C GLY A 26 -24.64 15.08 0.71
N ARG A 27 -23.66 14.53 1.44
CA ARG A 27 -23.15 15.06 2.72
C ARG A 27 -21.71 15.60 2.56
N PRO A 28 -21.49 16.69 1.80
CA PRO A 28 -20.14 17.16 1.44
C PRO A 28 -19.30 17.58 2.66
N ASN A 29 -19.92 18.19 3.67
CA ASN A 29 -19.19 18.58 4.90
C ASN A 29 -18.69 17.36 5.66
N VAL A 30 -19.49 16.29 5.75
CA VAL A 30 -19.07 15.03 6.39
C VAL A 30 -17.94 14.37 5.60
N ALA A 31 -18.06 14.35 4.27
CA ALA A 31 -17.01 13.83 3.39
C ALA A 31 -15.68 14.60 3.56
N SER A 32 -15.72 15.93 3.68
CA SER A 32 -14.52 16.75 3.93
C SER A 32 -13.85 16.36 5.25
N ARG A 33 -14.62 16.31 6.34
CA ARG A 33 -14.07 15.97 7.67
C ARG A 33 -13.48 14.58 7.73
N LEU A 34 -14.13 13.60 7.09
CA LEU A 34 -13.59 12.24 7.01
C LEU A 34 -12.32 12.18 6.16
N THR A 35 -12.21 13.02 5.12
CA THR A 35 -10.99 13.12 4.30
C THR A 35 -9.85 13.75 5.11
N GLU A 36 -10.11 14.82 5.86
CA GLU A 36 -9.15 15.43 6.80
C GLU A 36 -8.63 14.38 7.80
N MET A 37 -9.54 13.63 8.44
CA MET A 37 -9.15 12.56 9.37
C MET A 37 -8.33 11.44 8.70
N ALA A 38 -8.62 11.09 7.45
CA ALA A 38 -7.83 10.09 6.73
C ALA A 38 -6.38 10.56 6.50
N VAL A 39 -6.18 11.85 6.19
CA VAL A 39 -4.85 12.45 6.02
C VAL A 39 -4.09 12.47 7.35
N GLU A 40 -4.75 12.85 8.44
CA GLU A 40 -4.15 12.81 9.79
C GLU A 40 -3.72 11.38 10.18
N LYS A 41 -4.56 10.38 9.86
CA LYS A 41 -4.25 8.97 10.12
C LYS A 41 -3.05 8.47 9.31
N ASP A 42 -2.93 8.85 8.04
CA ASP A 42 -1.74 8.54 7.24
C ASP A 42 -0.48 9.18 7.85
N ALA A 43 -0.56 10.43 8.30
CA ALA A 43 0.59 11.09 8.93
C ALA A 43 1.04 10.37 10.21
N LEU A 44 0.10 9.88 11.02
CA LEU A 44 0.41 9.04 12.19
C LEU A 44 1.03 7.69 11.79
N ALA A 45 0.53 7.06 10.74
CA ALA A 45 1.11 5.82 10.23
C ALA A 45 2.57 6.02 9.79
N LEU A 46 2.85 7.08 9.02
CA LEU A 46 4.20 7.42 8.57
C LEU A 46 5.14 7.65 9.76
N ALA A 47 4.74 8.46 10.75
CA ALA A 47 5.55 8.71 11.94
C ALA A 47 5.85 7.42 12.73
N GLN A 48 4.88 6.50 12.81
CA GLN A 48 5.08 5.21 13.46
C GLN A 48 6.00 4.27 12.65
N TYR A 49 5.92 4.31 11.32
CA TYR A 49 6.81 3.55 10.44
C TYR A 49 8.25 4.03 10.59
N GLU A 50 8.48 5.35 10.50
CA GLU A 50 9.80 5.97 10.69
C GLU A 50 10.37 5.64 12.08
N ALA A 51 9.56 5.71 13.14
CA ALA A 51 10.00 5.36 14.49
C ALA A 51 10.42 3.89 14.61
N VAL A 52 9.77 2.97 13.88
CA VAL A 52 10.16 1.55 13.86
C VAL A 52 11.46 1.34 13.09
N GLU A 53 11.58 1.98 11.93
CA GLU A 53 12.78 1.87 11.10
C GLU A 53 14.00 2.52 11.76
N ALA A 54 13.82 3.60 12.52
CA ALA A 54 14.89 4.22 13.31
C ALA A 54 15.47 3.31 14.40
N ILE A 55 14.73 2.28 14.84
CA ILE A 55 15.20 1.30 15.84
C ILE A 55 15.87 0.09 15.17
N ARG A 56 15.62 -0.14 13.87
CA ARG A 56 16.24 -1.22 13.11
C ARG A 56 17.62 -0.77 12.62
N GLU A 57 18.68 -1.26 13.27
CA GLU A 57 20.02 -1.23 12.67
C GLU A 57 20.23 -2.47 11.77
N PRO A 58 20.86 -2.31 10.58
CA PRO A 58 20.98 -1.10 9.77
C PRO A 58 19.65 -0.80 9.05
N HIS A 59 19.41 0.46 8.68
CA HIS A 59 18.33 0.85 7.76
C HIS A 59 18.30 -0.13 6.58
N GLU A 60 17.16 -0.77 6.33
CA GLU A 60 17.02 -1.69 5.20
C GLU A 60 17.46 -0.94 3.92
N ASP A 61 18.36 -1.56 3.16
CA ASP A 61 18.86 -1.01 1.90
C ASP A 61 17.67 -0.79 0.96
N LEU A 62 17.54 0.40 0.39
CA LEU A 62 16.39 0.77 -0.45
C LEU A 62 16.11 -0.24 -1.58
N PRO A 63 17.12 -0.71 -2.36
CA PRO A 63 16.98 -1.86 -3.25
C PRO A 63 16.35 -3.10 -2.60
N ALA A 64 16.80 -3.48 -1.41
CA ALA A 64 16.28 -4.65 -0.70
C ALA A 64 14.82 -4.45 -0.26
N THR A 65 14.45 -3.26 0.24
CA THR A 65 13.07 -2.92 0.58
C THR A 65 12.16 -2.94 -0.65
N VAL A 66 12.60 -2.37 -1.78
CA VAL A 66 11.83 -2.40 -3.03
C VAL A 66 11.71 -3.83 -3.56
N ALA A 67 12.77 -4.64 -3.49
CA ALA A 67 12.73 -6.05 -3.88
C ALA A 67 11.76 -6.87 -3.01
N ALA A 68 11.71 -6.59 -1.70
CA ALA A 68 10.75 -7.20 -0.79
C ALA A 68 9.30 -6.83 -1.16
N ALA A 69 9.03 -5.55 -1.49
CA ALA A 69 7.71 -5.10 -1.95
C ALA A 69 7.30 -5.77 -3.28
N VAL A 70 8.23 -5.96 -4.23
CA VAL A 70 7.96 -6.73 -5.46
C VAL A 70 7.60 -8.18 -5.14
N ALA A 71 8.31 -8.82 -4.21
CA ALA A 71 8.03 -10.20 -3.82
C ALA A 71 6.66 -10.35 -3.14
N GLU A 72 6.29 -9.38 -2.29
CA GLU A 72 4.97 -9.33 -1.65
C GLU A 72 3.85 -9.18 -2.68
N GLU A 73 3.93 -8.21 -3.59
CA GLU A 73 2.94 -8.03 -4.67
C GLU A 73 2.82 -9.29 -5.54
N ARG A 74 3.93 -9.98 -5.85
CA ARG A 74 3.87 -11.25 -6.59
C ARG A 74 3.15 -12.34 -5.81
N TYR A 75 3.48 -12.51 -4.53
CA TYR A 75 2.79 -13.47 -3.67
C TYR A 75 1.28 -13.18 -3.59
N GLU A 76 0.91 -11.91 -3.46
CA GLU A 76 -0.49 -11.52 -3.40
C GLU A 76 -1.24 -11.87 -4.69
N ASN A 77 -0.65 -11.53 -5.84
CA ASN A 77 -1.21 -11.80 -7.17
C ASN A 77 -1.28 -13.29 -7.52
N ASP A 78 -0.25 -14.07 -7.15
CA ASP A 78 -0.09 -15.45 -7.61
C ASP A 78 -0.71 -16.48 -6.64
N ALA A 79 -0.83 -16.13 -5.36
CA ALA A 79 -1.27 -17.07 -4.32
C ALA A 79 -2.45 -16.55 -3.48
N LEU A 80 -2.32 -15.37 -2.87
CA LEU A 80 -3.29 -14.89 -1.88
C LEU A 80 -4.66 -14.60 -2.51
N TYR A 81 -4.72 -13.68 -3.46
CA TYR A 81 -5.98 -13.28 -4.09
C TYR A 81 -6.62 -14.42 -4.89
N PRO A 82 -5.89 -15.24 -5.67
CA PRO A 82 -6.47 -16.41 -6.32
C PRO A 82 -7.11 -17.41 -5.35
N ARG A 83 -6.56 -17.54 -4.12
CA ARG A 83 -7.21 -18.33 -3.06
C ARG A 83 -8.47 -17.65 -2.55
N MET A 84 -8.40 -16.37 -2.16
CA MET A 84 -9.54 -15.63 -1.62
C MET A 84 -10.72 -15.57 -2.62
N ILE A 85 -10.45 -15.37 -3.91
CA ILE A 85 -11.45 -15.34 -4.99
C ILE A 85 -12.25 -16.64 -5.07
N ARG A 86 -11.65 -17.79 -4.73
CA ARG A 86 -12.36 -19.10 -4.72
C ARG A 86 -13.25 -19.30 -3.50
N GLU A 87 -13.09 -18.48 -2.46
CA GLU A 87 -13.75 -18.64 -1.16
C GLU A 87 -14.90 -17.63 -0.95
N VAL A 88 -15.18 -16.76 -1.93
CA VAL A 88 -16.18 -15.69 -1.85
C VAL A 88 -17.23 -15.77 -2.96
N ASP A 89 -18.32 -15.00 -2.83
CA ASP A 89 -19.36 -14.88 -3.85
C ASP A 89 -18.87 -14.14 -5.12
N ASP A 90 -19.64 -14.23 -6.21
CA ASP A 90 -19.26 -13.68 -7.52
C ASP A 90 -19.08 -12.15 -7.52
N GLU A 91 -19.86 -11.41 -6.72
CA GLU A 91 -19.75 -9.95 -6.63
C GLU A 91 -18.43 -9.57 -5.94
N THR A 92 -18.16 -10.18 -4.78
CA THR A 92 -16.89 -9.99 -4.06
C THR A 92 -15.70 -10.46 -4.89
N ALA A 93 -15.81 -11.59 -5.59
CA ALA A 93 -14.79 -12.09 -6.50
C ALA A 93 -14.49 -11.10 -7.64
N GLY A 94 -15.51 -10.43 -8.18
CA GLY A 94 -15.35 -9.36 -9.16
C GLY A 94 -14.46 -8.21 -8.67
N ILE A 95 -14.70 -7.75 -7.44
CA ILE A 95 -13.90 -6.69 -6.80
C ILE A 95 -12.46 -7.16 -6.60
N LEU A 96 -12.26 -8.38 -6.08
CA LEU A 96 -10.91 -8.91 -5.84
C LEU A 96 -10.11 -9.10 -7.14
N ARG A 97 -10.76 -9.46 -8.26
CA ARG A 97 -10.11 -9.51 -9.58
C ARG A 97 -9.65 -8.13 -10.05
N GLU A 98 -10.41 -7.08 -9.77
CA GLU A 98 -9.98 -5.70 -10.07
C GLU A 98 -8.77 -5.31 -9.23
N VAL A 99 -8.73 -5.70 -7.95
CA VAL A 99 -7.56 -5.48 -7.07
C VAL A 99 -6.31 -6.15 -7.66
N VAL A 100 -6.40 -7.43 -8.06
CA VAL A 100 -5.28 -8.16 -8.71
C VAL A 100 -4.79 -7.45 -9.96
N SER A 101 -5.69 -6.97 -10.83
CA SER A 101 -5.31 -6.24 -12.04
C SER A 101 -4.47 -4.98 -11.72
N ARG A 102 -4.84 -4.24 -10.67
CA ARG A 102 -4.09 -3.06 -10.22
C ARG A 102 -2.76 -3.43 -9.58
N GLN A 103 -2.71 -4.50 -8.78
CA GLN A 103 -1.48 -4.99 -8.16
C GLN A 103 -0.48 -5.51 -9.20
N GLN A 104 -0.93 -6.14 -10.28
CA GLN A 104 -0.05 -6.51 -11.40
C GLN A 104 0.61 -5.30 -12.07
N GLU A 105 -0.07 -4.15 -12.12
CA GLU A 105 0.53 -2.89 -12.56
C GLU A 105 1.53 -2.34 -11.52
N HIS A 106 1.22 -2.43 -10.22
CA HIS A 106 2.14 -2.04 -9.17
C HIS A 106 3.43 -2.87 -9.20
N ALA A 107 3.33 -4.19 -9.31
CA ALA A 107 4.48 -5.09 -9.42
C ALA A 107 5.38 -4.75 -10.60
N ARG A 108 4.79 -4.39 -11.76
CA ARG A 108 5.54 -3.93 -12.95
C ARG A 108 6.29 -2.62 -12.68
N ARG A 109 5.63 -1.63 -12.07
CA ARG A 109 6.25 -0.34 -11.73
C ARG A 109 7.36 -0.47 -10.69
N LEU A 110 7.14 -1.28 -9.65
CA LEU A 110 8.14 -1.55 -8.62
C LEU A 110 9.35 -2.31 -9.20
N SER A 111 9.13 -3.26 -10.11
CA SER A 111 10.23 -3.95 -10.81
C SER A 111 11.07 -2.97 -11.64
N ALA A 112 10.42 -2.10 -12.42
CA ALA A 112 11.13 -1.08 -13.20
C ALA A 112 11.90 -0.08 -12.31
N LEU A 113 11.37 0.26 -11.13
CA LEU A 113 12.05 1.10 -10.16
C LEU A 113 13.28 0.39 -9.58
N LEU A 114 13.18 -0.91 -9.26
CA LEU A 114 14.30 -1.71 -8.77
C LEU A 114 15.43 -1.77 -9.81
N ASP A 115 15.09 -1.99 -11.08
CA ASP A 115 16.04 -1.99 -12.18
C ASP A 115 16.75 -0.63 -12.31
N ALA A 116 16.01 0.47 -12.17
CA ALA A 116 16.58 1.82 -12.21
C ALA A 116 17.53 2.09 -11.03
N ILE A 117 17.15 1.69 -9.81
CA ILE A 117 17.98 1.88 -8.61
C ILE A 117 19.27 1.05 -8.72
N THR A 118 19.16 -0.20 -9.16
CA THR A 118 20.31 -1.13 -9.23
C THR A 118 21.20 -0.92 -10.46
N GLY A 119 20.66 -0.39 -11.55
CA GLY A 119 21.40 -0.06 -12.78
C GLY A 119 22.08 1.31 -12.77
N SER A 120 21.67 2.24 -11.90
CA SER A 120 22.24 3.61 -11.83
C SER A 120 23.57 3.71 -11.08
N THR A 121 24.12 2.60 -10.57
CA THR A 121 25.45 2.54 -9.91
C THR A 121 26.63 2.54 -10.89
N GLY A 122 26.40 2.77 -12.20
CA GLY A 122 27.39 2.60 -13.28
C GLY A 122 28.27 3.79 -13.63
N ASP A 123 28.05 5.01 -13.11
CA ASP A 123 28.89 6.18 -13.45
C ASP A 123 29.92 6.48 -12.34
N ILE A 124 31.03 5.73 -12.34
CA ILE A 124 32.28 6.14 -11.68
C ILE A 124 33.26 6.60 -12.78
N PRO A 125 33.58 7.90 -12.91
CA PRO A 125 34.71 8.34 -13.70
C PRO A 125 36.02 7.95 -12.99
N ALA A 126 36.98 7.45 -13.76
CA ALA A 126 38.36 7.17 -13.33
C ALA A 126 39.16 8.45 -13.03
#